data_AF-A0A7H0GQX9-F1
#
_entry.id   AF-A0A7H0GQX9-F1
#
_cell.length_a   1.000
_cell.length_b   1.000
_cell.length_c   1.000
_cell.angle_alpha   90.00
_cell.angle_beta   90.00
_cell.angle_gamma   90.00
#
_symmetry.space_group_name_H-M   'P 1'
#
loop_
_entity.id
_entity.type
_entity.pdbx_description
1 polymer ?
#
loop_
_entity_poly.entity_id
_entity_poly.type
_entity_poly.pdbx_seq_one_letter_code
_entity_poly.pdbx_strand_id
1 'polypeptide(L)'
;MRSRLGRGQDHGPTFGNQVLVEFRADLDDTLGKDGFFHSFVLHPRYAGWFGSKHPDNGLWRYSFRHDEDTPPVHEVLLERIRGALGMPDLPIEIFQTYRFDYSTGLLRHWREQRVLFAGDAAHWHSPWGGFGMNSGIQDANNLAWKLALVLKGKAGDSLLDTFETERKSKARITVKSATYNSLHYQAIAEAARVGEGALFAKGRISAEAELFLKQRTAPHGDNAVLHTGYQLGTVYHSQAVVPNGEKAPVPELVEYVESTVPGVRAPHAWLEDSSGKRVSTIDLWGRRFVLIGHELQEPWREAVRQVSEMLDIEIAAISVGEQGAYHAMDSKFENLYEVQKGDAVLIRPDGFVAAKLSASHARSASHELGRVLSGILGVTGRMEMSAADAVA
;
A
#
# COMPACT_ATOMS: atom_id res chain seq x y z
N MET A 1 4.40 -2.58 -24.05
CA MET A 1 4.26 -1.13 -23.76
C MET A 1 5.54 -0.55 -23.17
N ARG A 2 5.94 -0.95 -21.94
CA ARG A 2 7.15 -0.46 -21.25
C ARG A 2 8.40 -0.43 -22.13
N SER A 3 8.75 -1.56 -22.75
CA SER A 3 9.94 -1.69 -23.61
C SER A 3 9.93 -0.82 -24.87
N ARG A 4 8.76 -0.35 -25.32
CA ARG A 4 8.61 0.45 -26.54
C ARG A 4 8.50 1.95 -26.26
N LEU A 5 7.91 2.33 -25.14
CA LEU A 5 7.48 3.71 -24.87
C LEU A 5 8.10 4.31 -23.60
N GLY A 6 8.47 3.50 -22.61
CA GLY A 6 9.02 4.00 -21.35
C GLY A 6 10.42 4.57 -21.54
N ARG A 7 10.64 5.83 -21.18
CA ARG A 7 11.96 6.46 -21.24
C ARG A 7 12.69 6.29 -19.92
N GLY A 8 13.85 5.63 -19.99
CA GLY A 8 14.74 5.44 -18.85
C GLY A 8 14.22 4.42 -17.82
N GLN A 9 15.12 3.55 -17.38
CA GLN A 9 14.85 2.55 -16.35
C GLN A 9 16.01 2.58 -15.36
N ASP A 10 15.69 2.57 -14.08
CA ASP A 10 16.66 2.32 -13.02
C ASP A 10 16.53 0.84 -12.66
N HIS A 11 17.60 0.09 -12.91
CA HIS A 11 17.68 -1.33 -12.62
C HIS A 11 18.37 -1.54 -11.27
N GLY A 12 17.78 -2.40 -10.45
CA GLY A 12 18.38 -2.97 -9.27
C GLY A 12 18.93 -4.39 -9.55
N PRO A 13 19.33 -5.11 -8.49
CA PRO A 13 19.82 -6.47 -8.62
C PRO A 13 18.76 -7.42 -9.18
N THR A 14 19.24 -8.50 -9.78
CA THR A 14 18.43 -9.68 -10.12
C THR A 14 18.73 -10.78 -9.12
N PHE A 15 17.68 -11.39 -8.60
CA PHE A 15 17.74 -12.54 -7.72
C PHE A 15 17.09 -13.69 -8.49
N GLY A 16 17.91 -14.66 -8.87
CA GLY A 16 17.45 -15.80 -9.65
C GLY A 16 17.36 -17.08 -8.83
N ASN A 17 17.09 -18.15 -9.56
CA ASN A 17 17.28 -19.53 -9.14
C ASN A 17 16.29 -19.95 -8.04
N GLN A 18 15.03 -19.49 -8.10
CA GLN A 18 14.00 -19.99 -7.21
C GLN A 18 13.08 -20.97 -7.94
N VAL A 19 12.81 -22.09 -7.27
CA VAL A 19 11.76 -23.03 -7.65
C VAL A 19 10.69 -23.00 -6.57
N LEU A 20 9.43 -22.83 -6.99
CA LEU A 20 8.24 -22.94 -6.15
C LEU A 20 7.47 -24.20 -6.54
N VAL A 21 7.17 -25.05 -5.57
CA VAL A 21 6.35 -26.24 -5.75
C VAL A 21 5.02 -26.03 -5.05
N GLU A 22 3.92 -26.23 -5.78
CA GLU A 22 2.58 -26.38 -5.23
C GLU A 22 2.25 -27.86 -5.09
N PHE A 23 1.82 -28.26 -3.90
CA PHE A 23 1.57 -29.67 -3.58
C PHE A 23 0.43 -29.84 -2.59
N ARG A 24 -0.15 -31.04 -2.56
CA ARG A 24 -1.13 -31.46 -1.55
C ARG A 24 -0.50 -32.49 -0.63
N ALA A 25 -0.73 -32.30 0.67
CA ALA A 25 -0.35 -33.23 1.73
C ALA A 25 -1.25 -32.98 2.94
N ASP A 26 -1.43 -34.03 3.75
CA ASP A 26 -2.12 -33.91 5.04
C ASP A 26 -1.13 -33.44 6.11
N LEU A 27 -1.22 -32.16 6.46
CA LEU A 27 -0.33 -31.49 7.42
C LEU A 27 -1.12 -30.75 8.52
N ASP A 28 -2.45 -30.85 8.50
CA ASP A 28 -3.32 -30.01 9.35
C ASP A 28 -3.07 -30.34 10.84
N ASP A 29 -2.82 -31.61 11.17
CA ASP A 29 -2.51 -32.06 12.54
C ASP A 29 -1.06 -31.75 12.98
N THR A 30 -0.19 -31.30 12.05
CA THR A 30 1.24 -31.09 12.31
C THR A 30 1.54 -29.69 12.82
N LEU A 31 0.76 -28.69 12.40
CA LEU A 31 1.10 -27.28 12.60
C LEU A 31 0.60 -26.67 13.92
N GLY A 32 -0.07 -27.47 14.75
CA GLY A 32 -0.71 -26.99 15.98
C GLY A 32 -1.87 -26.02 15.70
N LYS A 33 -2.40 -25.40 16.76
CA LYS A 33 -3.58 -24.52 16.67
C LYS A 33 -3.30 -23.17 15.99
N ASP A 34 -2.04 -22.72 16.01
CA ASP A 34 -1.68 -21.37 15.59
C ASP A 34 -1.34 -21.30 14.10
N GLY A 35 -0.98 -22.43 13.47
CA GLY A 35 -0.56 -22.49 12.08
C GLY A 35 0.63 -21.56 11.78
N PHE A 36 0.87 -21.28 10.50
CA PHE A 36 1.79 -20.21 10.10
C PHE A 36 1.35 -19.59 8.78
N PHE A 37 1.68 -18.32 8.54
CA PHE A 37 1.54 -17.69 7.22
C PHE A 37 2.79 -17.92 6.34
N HIS A 38 3.98 -17.76 6.95
CA HIS A 38 5.28 -18.05 6.37
C HIS A 38 6.12 -18.85 7.36
N SER A 39 6.81 -19.90 6.88
CA SER A 39 7.80 -20.63 7.67
C SER A 39 9.10 -20.78 6.87
N PHE A 40 10.23 -20.50 7.50
CA PHE A 40 11.55 -20.67 6.88
C PHE A 40 12.23 -21.92 7.44
N VAL A 41 12.60 -22.83 6.55
CA VAL A 41 13.36 -24.02 6.90
C VAL A 41 14.84 -23.69 6.80
N LEU A 42 15.55 -23.86 7.91
CA LEU A 42 16.99 -23.57 8.03
C LEU A 42 17.85 -24.83 7.97
N HIS A 43 17.30 -25.92 7.43
CA HIS A 43 18.05 -27.15 7.26
C HIS A 43 19.08 -26.99 6.12
N PRO A 44 20.37 -27.27 6.32
CA PRO A 44 21.41 -26.97 5.33
C PRO A 44 21.19 -27.58 3.93
N ARG A 45 20.57 -28.78 3.86
CA ARG A 45 20.20 -29.47 2.61
C ARG A 45 18.84 -29.06 2.05
N TYR A 46 17.90 -28.70 2.92
CA TYR A 46 16.48 -28.52 2.59
C TYR A 46 16.00 -27.09 2.87
N ALA A 47 16.93 -26.14 2.91
CA ALA A 47 16.64 -24.75 3.19
C ALA A 47 15.64 -24.22 2.16
N GLY A 48 14.65 -23.48 2.66
CA GLY A 48 13.55 -23.03 1.84
C GLY A 48 12.49 -22.32 2.65
N TRP A 49 11.39 -22.03 1.98
CA TRP A 49 10.27 -21.30 2.52
C TRP A 49 8.98 -22.08 2.28
N PHE A 50 8.18 -22.28 3.32
CA PHE A 50 6.81 -22.77 3.23
C PHE A 50 5.82 -21.61 3.35
N GLY A 51 4.83 -21.60 2.46
CA GLY A 51 3.62 -20.82 2.58
C GLY A 51 2.49 -21.64 3.18
N SER A 52 1.59 -20.96 3.89
CA SER A 52 0.37 -21.57 4.43
C SER A 52 -0.47 -22.26 3.34
N LYS A 53 -1.23 -23.28 3.75
CA LYS A 53 -2.25 -23.93 2.92
C LYS A 53 -3.21 -22.88 2.37
N HIS A 54 -3.43 -22.91 1.07
CA HIS A 54 -4.41 -22.05 0.44
C HIS A 54 -5.82 -22.51 0.86
N PRO A 55 -6.69 -21.61 1.35
CA PRO A 55 -7.98 -21.99 1.93
C PRO A 55 -8.93 -22.66 0.93
N ASP A 56 -8.94 -22.21 -0.33
CA ASP A 56 -9.91 -22.71 -1.32
C ASP A 56 -9.49 -24.02 -2.02
N ASN A 57 -8.22 -24.17 -2.40
CA ASN A 57 -7.76 -25.32 -3.18
C ASN A 57 -6.96 -26.34 -2.34
N GLY A 58 -6.65 -26.02 -1.08
CA GLY A 58 -5.94 -26.88 -0.15
C GLY A 58 -4.46 -27.12 -0.48
N LEU A 59 -3.86 -26.37 -1.41
CA LEU A 59 -2.46 -26.53 -1.81
C LEU A 59 -1.51 -25.83 -0.84
N TRP A 60 -0.40 -26.51 -0.55
CA TRP A 60 0.77 -25.99 0.14
C TRP A 60 1.80 -25.47 -0.88
N ARG A 61 2.67 -24.58 -0.43
CA ARG A 61 3.72 -23.97 -1.25
C ARG A 61 5.08 -24.16 -0.59
N TYR A 62 6.05 -24.68 -1.34
CA TYR A 62 7.45 -24.80 -0.90
C TYR A 62 8.37 -24.16 -1.94
N SER A 63 9.11 -23.12 -1.54
CA SER A 63 10.11 -22.46 -2.40
C SER A 63 11.51 -22.73 -1.90
N PHE A 64 12.44 -23.02 -2.82
CA PHE A 64 13.85 -23.20 -2.51
C PHE A 64 14.73 -22.75 -3.67
N ARG A 65 16.01 -22.53 -3.37
CA ARG A 65 17.01 -22.19 -4.38
C ARG A 65 17.39 -23.41 -5.22
N HIS A 66 17.37 -23.26 -6.53
CA HIS A 66 17.78 -24.25 -7.53
C HIS A 66 18.50 -23.57 -8.70
N ASP A 67 19.81 -23.80 -8.80
CA ASP A 67 20.68 -23.04 -9.70
C ASP A 67 20.61 -23.51 -11.17
N GLU A 68 20.21 -24.76 -11.43
CA GLU A 68 20.05 -25.27 -12.80
C GLU A 68 18.80 -24.71 -13.47
N ASP A 69 18.84 -24.46 -14.77
CA ASP A 69 17.73 -23.85 -15.52
C ASP A 69 16.47 -24.73 -15.56
N THR A 70 16.66 -26.05 -15.56
CA THR A 70 15.55 -27.01 -15.58
C THR A 70 15.11 -27.29 -14.14
N PRO A 71 13.79 -27.25 -13.83
CA PRO A 71 13.31 -27.64 -12.51
C PRO A 71 13.73 -29.07 -12.15
N PRO A 72 13.93 -29.37 -10.84
CA PRO A 72 14.26 -30.72 -10.41
C PRO A 72 13.18 -31.72 -10.83
N VAL A 73 13.61 -32.96 -11.10
CA VAL A 73 12.69 -34.07 -11.36
C VAL A 73 11.83 -34.39 -10.14
N HIS A 74 10.70 -35.06 -10.37
CA HIS A 74 9.66 -35.31 -9.38
C HIS A 74 10.19 -35.93 -8.07
N GLU A 75 11.08 -36.91 -8.18
CA GLU A 75 11.66 -37.63 -7.04
C GLU A 75 12.50 -36.71 -6.14
N VAL A 76 13.24 -35.77 -6.74
CA VAL A 76 14.05 -34.78 -6.00
C VAL A 76 13.13 -33.79 -5.29
N LEU A 77 12.02 -33.38 -5.91
CA LEU A 77 11.04 -32.50 -5.26
C LEU A 77 10.41 -33.17 -4.03
N LEU A 78 10.01 -34.44 -4.15
CA LEU A 78 9.49 -35.23 -3.03
C LEU A 78 10.51 -35.35 -1.90
N GLU A 79 11.76 -35.71 -2.21
CA GLU A 79 12.84 -35.81 -1.22
C GLU A 79 13.03 -34.50 -0.47
N ARG A 80 13.06 -33.37 -1.18
CA ARG A 80 13.25 -32.05 -0.57
C ARG A 80 12.10 -31.65 0.34
N ILE A 81 10.85 -31.82 -0.09
CA ILE A 81 9.67 -31.47 0.71
C ILE A 81 9.64 -32.32 1.98
N ARG A 82 9.81 -33.65 1.87
CA ARG A 82 9.85 -34.58 3.01
C ARG A 82 10.99 -34.26 3.96
N GLY A 83 12.17 -33.98 3.42
CA GLY A 83 13.34 -33.59 4.20
C GLY A 83 13.17 -32.26 4.93
N ALA A 84 12.52 -31.28 4.29
CA ALA A 84 12.22 -29.99 4.90
C ALA A 84 11.18 -30.09 6.03
N LEU A 85 10.22 -31.00 5.90
CA LEU A 85 9.19 -31.29 6.92
C LEU A 85 9.68 -32.25 8.01
N GLY A 86 10.78 -32.97 7.78
CA GLY A 86 11.22 -34.06 8.65
C GLY A 86 10.31 -35.30 8.59
N MET A 87 9.58 -35.49 7.49
CA MET A 87 8.56 -36.54 7.33
C MET A 87 8.86 -37.42 6.12
N PRO A 88 9.70 -38.47 6.27
CA PRO A 88 10.22 -39.25 5.13
C PRO A 88 9.15 -40.01 4.35
N ASP A 89 8.06 -40.41 5.00
CA ASP A 89 7.02 -41.25 4.40
C ASP A 89 5.73 -40.49 4.04
N LEU A 90 5.75 -39.14 4.16
CA LEU A 90 4.56 -38.32 3.90
C LEU A 90 4.06 -38.53 2.45
N PRO A 91 2.78 -38.90 2.26
CA PRO A 91 2.14 -38.88 0.95
C PRO A 91 2.04 -37.44 0.45
N ILE A 92 2.61 -37.18 -0.74
CA ILE A 92 2.63 -35.86 -1.37
C ILE A 92 2.18 -36.03 -2.81
N GLU A 93 1.21 -35.21 -3.21
CA GLU A 93 0.81 -35.03 -4.60
C GLU A 93 1.35 -33.68 -5.08
N ILE A 94 2.30 -33.69 -6.01
CA ILE A 94 2.81 -32.46 -6.64
C ILE A 94 1.83 -32.00 -7.70
N PHE A 95 1.34 -30.77 -7.58
CA PHE A 95 0.40 -30.18 -8.52
C PHE A 95 1.12 -29.40 -9.63
N GLN A 96 2.01 -28.47 -9.24
CA GLN A 96 2.72 -27.63 -10.20
C GLN A 96 4.08 -27.20 -9.67
N THR A 97 5.02 -26.98 -10.59
CA THR A 97 6.34 -26.44 -10.28
C THR A 97 6.60 -25.22 -11.15
N TYR A 98 7.03 -24.13 -10.52
CA TYR A 98 7.33 -22.86 -11.16
C TYR A 98 8.80 -22.52 -10.93
N ARG A 99 9.48 -22.06 -11.98
CA ARG A 99 10.73 -21.31 -11.83
C ARG A 99 10.38 -19.83 -11.87
N PHE A 100 10.90 -19.07 -10.91
CA PHE A 100 10.73 -17.62 -10.94
C PHE A 100 12.04 -16.91 -10.60
N ASP A 101 12.46 -16.05 -11.51
CA ASP A 101 13.53 -15.09 -11.29
C ASP A 101 12.89 -13.72 -11.12
N TYR A 102 13.41 -12.93 -10.19
CA TYR A 102 12.90 -11.58 -9.95
C TYR A 102 14.04 -10.58 -9.97
N SER A 103 13.83 -9.52 -10.74
CA SER A 103 14.68 -8.33 -10.68
C SER A 103 13.96 -7.25 -9.90
N THR A 104 14.71 -6.23 -9.49
CA THR A 104 14.11 -5.02 -8.95
C THR A 104 14.40 -3.84 -9.88
N GLY A 105 13.49 -2.88 -9.95
CA GLY A 105 13.66 -1.72 -10.80
C GLY A 105 12.43 -0.83 -10.88
N LEU A 106 12.62 0.32 -11.52
CA LEU A 106 11.65 1.41 -11.56
C LEU A 106 11.81 2.18 -12.88
N LEU A 107 10.69 2.57 -13.50
CA LEU A 107 10.71 3.51 -14.61
C LEU A 107 11.08 4.93 -14.16
N ARG A 108 11.91 5.61 -14.95
CA ARG A 108 12.25 7.02 -14.70
C ARG A 108 11.11 7.98 -15.02
N HIS A 109 10.19 7.60 -15.91
CA HIS A 109 8.98 8.35 -16.18
C HIS A 109 7.80 7.39 -16.21
N TRP A 110 6.77 7.73 -15.43
CA TRP A 110 5.54 6.97 -15.29
C TRP A 110 4.43 7.52 -16.18
N ARG A 111 4.66 8.71 -16.77
CA ARG A 111 3.79 9.30 -17.78
C ARG A 111 4.61 9.70 -19.01
N GLU A 112 4.14 9.27 -20.17
CA GLU A 112 4.68 9.62 -21.48
C GLU A 112 3.52 10.09 -22.36
N GLN A 113 3.33 11.41 -22.45
CA GLN A 113 2.17 12.02 -23.10
C GLN A 113 0.84 11.47 -22.52
N ARG A 114 0.11 10.65 -23.31
CA ARG A 114 -1.17 10.03 -22.94
C ARG A 114 -1.04 8.60 -22.42
N VAL A 115 0.18 8.10 -22.24
CA VAL A 115 0.46 6.77 -21.71
C VAL A 115 0.90 6.90 -20.26
N LEU A 116 0.25 6.16 -19.37
CA LEU A 116 0.60 6.08 -17.96
C LEU A 116 0.95 4.64 -17.60
N PHE A 117 1.96 4.45 -16.77
CA PHE A 117 2.43 3.14 -16.30
C PHE A 117 2.07 2.96 -14.82
N ALA A 118 1.50 1.82 -14.45
CA ALA A 118 1.12 1.45 -13.08
C ALA A 118 1.49 -0.01 -12.78
N GLY A 119 1.68 -0.34 -11.49
CA GLY A 119 2.08 -1.69 -11.05
C GLY A 119 3.41 -2.14 -11.68
N ASP A 120 3.52 -3.43 -12.00
CA ASP A 120 4.72 -4.06 -12.58
C ASP A 120 5.22 -3.39 -13.89
N ALA A 121 4.34 -2.67 -14.60
CA ALA A 121 4.74 -1.88 -15.77
C ALA A 121 5.58 -0.65 -15.40
N ALA A 122 5.45 -0.12 -14.18
CA ALA A 122 6.14 1.07 -13.69
C ALA A 122 7.23 0.77 -12.67
N HIS A 123 7.03 -0.22 -11.81
CA HIS A 123 7.99 -0.65 -10.79
C HIS A 123 7.86 -2.16 -10.60
N TRP A 124 8.97 -2.86 -10.53
CA TRP A 124 9.01 -4.30 -10.33
C TRP A 124 10.01 -4.62 -9.24
N HIS A 125 9.71 -5.62 -8.44
CA HIS A 125 10.56 -6.00 -7.33
C HIS A 125 10.27 -7.43 -6.88
N SER A 126 11.05 -7.93 -5.91
CA SER A 126 10.87 -9.26 -5.35
C SER A 126 9.51 -9.45 -4.67
N PRO A 127 9.03 -10.71 -4.56
CA PRO A 127 7.81 -11.01 -3.81
C PRO A 127 7.96 -10.82 -2.29
N TRP A 128 9.20 -10.74 -1.78
CA TRP A 128 9.49 -10.65 -0.34
C TRP A 128 8.93 -9.36 0.29
N GLY A 129 7.90 -9.51 1.13
CA GLY A 129 7.13 -8.43 1.75
C GLY A 129 5.71 -8.26 1.19
N GLY A 130 5.36 -8.96 0.11
CA GLY A 130 3.99 -8.95 -0.44
C GLY A 130 3.56 -7.59 -1.03
N PHE A 131 4.51 -6.74 -1.42
CA PHE A 131 4.19 -5.35 -1.77
C PHE A 131 3.62 -5.13 -3.18
N GLY A 132 3.83 -6.07 -4.12
CA GLY A 132 3.64 -5.83 -5.56
C GLY A 132 2.19 -5.55 -5.92
N MET A 133 1.31 -6.55 -5.71
CA MET A 133 -0.13 -6.41 -5.94
C MET A 133 -0.73 -5.23 -5.17
N ASN A 134 -0.37 -5.09 -3.89
CA ASN A 134 -0.85 -4.00 -3.04
C ASN A 134 -0.48 -2.61 -3.58
N SER A 135 0.76 -2.44 -4.04
CA SER A 135 1.22 -1.17 -4.62
C SER A 135 0.58 -0.90 -5.97
N GLY A 136 0.41 -1.93 -6.81
CA GLY A 136 -0.27 -1.80 -8.11
C GLY A 136 -1.75 -1.42 -7.98
N ILE A 137 -2.48 -1.99 -7.02
CA ILE A 137 -3.87 -1.60 -6.71
C ILE A 137 -3.91 -0.14 -6.25
N GLN A 138 -2.98 0.28 -5.40
CA GLN A 138 -2.90 1.67 -4.95
C GLN A 138 -2.54 2.65 -6.08
N ASP A 139 -1.73 2.24 -7.05
CA ASP A 139 -1.46 3.05 -8.24
C ASP A 139 -2.74 3.26 -9.05
N ALA A 140 -3.49 2.18 -9.28
CA ALA A 140 -4.78 2.26 -9.98
C ALA A 140 -5.79 3.13 -9.23
N ASN A 141 -5.89 3.00 -7.91
CA ASN A 141 -6.78 3.80 -7.07
C ASN A 141 -6.44 5.31 -7.14
N ASN A 142 -5.15 5.66 -7.10
CA ASN A 142 -4.69 7.04 -7.23
C ASN A 142 -4.96 7.63 -8.63
N LEU A 143 -4.83 6.80 -9.68
CA LEU A 143 -4.95 7.25 -11.07
C LEU A 143 -6.41 7.34 -11.56
N ALA A 144 -7.27 6.42 -11.14
CA ALA A 144 -8.61 6.24 -11.71
C ALA A 144 -9.49 7.50 -11.61
N TRP A 145 -9.54 8.14 -10.45
CA TRP A 145 -10.36 9.34 -10.25
C TRP A 145 -9.82 10.54 -11.03
N LYS A 146 -8.48 10.68 -11.14
CA LYS A 146 -7.83 11.74 -11.91
C LYS A 146 -8.14 11.61 -13.38
N LEU A 147 -7.99 10.40 -13.93
CA LEU A 147 -8.36 10.09 -15.32
C LEU A 147 -9.84 10.36 -15.57
N ALA A 148 -10.72 9.93 -14.68
CA ALA A 148 -12.16 10.14 -14.83
C ALA A 148 -12.52 11.64 -14.91
N LEU A 149 -11.90 12.50 -14.09
CA LEU A 149 -12.17 13.94 -14.11
C LEU A 149 -11.59 14.62 -15.36
N VAL A 150 -10.38 14.26 -15.78
CA VAL A 150 -9.77 14.82 -17.00
C VAL A 150 -10.55 14.42 -18.25
N LEU A 151 -10.94 13.15 -18.37
CA LEU A 151 -11.72 12.66 -19.51
C LEU A 151 -13.10 13.30 -19.60
N LYS A 152 -13.69 13.69 -18.46
CA LYS A 152 -14.97 14.42 -18.40
C LYS A 152 -14.83 15.94 -18.59
N GLY A 153 -13.62 16.46 -18.79
CA GLY A 153 -13.37 17.91 -18.91
C GLY A 153 -13.58 18.68 -17.60
N LYS A 154 -13.56 17.98 -16.46
CA LYS A 154 -13.76 18.52 -15.10
C LYS A 154 -12.45 18.87 -14.40
N ALA A 155 -11.32 18.41 -14.94
CA ALA A 155 -9.98 18.74 -14.46
C ALA A 155 -9.03 18.99 -15.64
N GLY A 156 -8.00 19.80 -15.41
CA GLY A 156 -6.91 20.03 -16.34
C GLY A 156 -5.97 18.81 -16.45
N ASP A 157 -5.29 18.69 -17.57
CA ASP A 157 -4.36 17.58 -17.86
C ASP A 157 -3.20 17.50 -16.84
N SER A 158 -2.83 18.62 -16.22
CA SER A 158 -1.81 18.70 -15.16
C SER A 158 -2.18 17.90 -13.90
N LEU A 159 -3.46 17.59 -13.66
CA LEU A 159 -3.85 16.70 -12.56
C LEU A 159 -3.22 15.31 -12.73
N LEU A 160 -3.04 14.82 -13.96
CA LEU A 160 -2.42 13.52 -14.22
C LEU A 160 -0.91 13.51 -13.94
N ASP A 161 -0.23 14.67 -13.93
CA ASP A 161 1.19 14.73 -13.57
C ASP A 161 1.41 14.38 -12.09
N THR A 162 0.42 14.66 -11.25
CA THR A 162 0.46 14.32 -9.83
C THR A 162 0.51 12.81 -9.59
N PHE A 163 0.06 11.97 -10.53
CA PHE A 163 0.14 10.51 -10.40
C PHE A 163 1.59 10.04 -10.26
N GLU A 164 2.50 10.52 -11.13
CA GLU A 164 3.91 10.17 -11.03
C GLU A 164 4.51 10.70 -9.73
N THR A 165 4.29 11.99 -9.42
CA THR A 165 4.87 12.63 -8.23
C THR A 165 4.49 11.91 -6.95
N GLU A 166 3.23 11.50 -6.83
CA GLU A 166 2.69 10.84 -5.63
C GLU A 166 3.07 9.37 -5.53
N ARG A 167 2.96 8.61 -6.62
CA ARG A 167 3.12 7.15 -6.57
C ARG A 167 4.56 6.68 -6.68
N LYS A 168 5.39 7.40 -7.43
CA LYS A 168 6.79 7.02 -7.64
C LYS A 168 7.64 7.15 -6.38
N SER A 169 7.34 8.12 -5.51
CA SER A 169 8.01 8.26 -4.21
C SER A 169 7.80 7.00 -3.35
N LYS A 170 6.56 6.52 -3.28
CA LYS A 170 6.18 5.29 -2.58
C LYS A 170 6.82 4.06 -3.22
N ALA A 171 6.73 3.92 -4.54
CA ALA A 171 7.29 2.80 -5.27
C ALA A 171 8.82 2.68 -5.10
N ARG A 172 9.55 3.80 -5.04
CA ARG A 172 10.99 3.78 -4.75
C ARG A 172 11.30 3.17 -3.38
N ILE A 173 10.52 3.51 -2.35
CA ILE A 173 10.66 2.90 -1.02
C ILE A 173 10.32 1.41 -1.11
N THR A 174 9.25 1.04 -1.81
CA THR A 174 8.86 -0.36 -2.05
C THR A 174 9.96 -1.18 -2.68
N VAL A 175 10.53 -0.71 -3.80
CA VAL A 175 11.62 -1.37 -4.51
C VAL A 175 12.84 -1.53 -3.61
N LYS A 176 13.18 -0.50 -2.82
CA LYS A 176 14.29 -0.56 -1.86
C LYS A 176 14.03 -1.59 -0.76
N SER A 177 12.85 -1.57 -0.14
CA SER A 177 12.48 -2.51 0.92
C SER A 177 12.42 -3.95 0.42
N ALA A 178 11.85 -4.19 -0.77
CA ALA A 178 11.82 -5.51 -1.39
C ALA A 178 13.24 -6.02 -1.73
N THR A 179 14.11 -5.13 -2.23
CA THR A 179 15.53 -5.46 -2.47
C THR A 179 16.23 -5.84 -1.16
N TYR A 180 16.01 -5.06 -0.10
CA TYR A 180 16.55 -5.36 1.23
C TYR A 180 16.05 -6.71 1.75
N ASN A 181 14.74 -6.97 1.67
CA ASN A 181 14.14 -8.24 2.09
C ASN A 181 14.70 -9.44 1.31
N SER A 182 14.97 -9.27 0.01
CA SER A 182 15.58 -10.32 -0.83
C SER A 182 16.99 -10.68 -0.36
N LEU A 183 17.82 -9.67 -0.06
CA LEU A 183 19.16 -9.89 0.48
C LEU A 183 19.10 -10.57 1.85
N HIS A 184 18.11 -10.25 2.68
CA HIS A 184 17.91 -10.89 3.98
C HIS A 184 17.49 -12.35 3.83
N TYR A 185 16.53 -12.63 2.94
CA TYR A 185 16.13 -14.00 2.64
C TYR A 185 17.31 -14.85 2.17
N GLN A 186 18.10 -14.34 1.24
CA GLN A 186 19.29 -15.04 0.76
C GLN A 186 20.32 -15.27 1.87
N ALA A 187 20.55 -14.26 2.72
CA ALA A 187 21.48 -14.41 3.83
C ALA A 187 20.99 -15.41 4.89
N ILE A 188 19.67 -15.48 5.15
CA ILE A 188 19.07 -16.49 6.02
C ILE A 188 19.29 -17.89 5.44
N ALA A 189 19.01 -18.08 4.15
CA ALA A 189 19.22 -19.36 3.47
C ALA A 189 20.70 -19.77 3.45
N GLU A 190 21.61 -18.81 3.26
CA GLU A 190 23.05 -19.08 3.23
C GLU A 190 23.65 -19.28 4.62
N ALA A 191 23.12 -18.62 5.67
CA ALA A 191 23.54 -18.86 7.04
C ALA A 191 23.34 -20.32 7.47
N ALA A 192 22.32 -21.00 6.93
CA ALA A 192 22.13 -22.44 7.13
C ALA A 192 23.27 -23.30 6.53
N ARG A 193 24.09 -22.74 5.64
CA ARG A 193 25.24 -23.40 4.99
C ARG A 193 26.59 -22.98 5.57
N VAL A 194 26.62 -21.93 6.39
CA VAL A 194 27.83 -21.45 7.07
C VAL A 194 28.02 -22.25 8.35
N GLY A 195 29.08 -23.05 8.43
CA GLY A 195 29.49 -23.71 9.67
C GLY A 195 30.00 -25.14 9.49
N GLU A 196 30.86 -25.56 10.44
CA GLU A 196 31.54 -26.85 10.54
C GLU A 196 30.82 -28.03 9.88
N GLY A 197 31.45 -28.70 8.91
CA GLY A 197 30.84 -29.80 8.15
C GLY A 197 30.24 -30.93 9.01
N ALA A 198 30.70 -31.09 10.25
CA ALA A 198 30.13 -32.01 11.23
C ALA A 198 28.71 -31.62 11.72
N LEU A 199 28.41 -30.32 11.86
CA LEU A 199 27.07 -29.83 12.18
C LEU A 199 26.13 -29.93 10.98
N PHE A 200 26.64 -29.60 9.78
CA PHE A 200 25.92 -29.80 8.51
C PHE A 200 25.45 -31.26 8.35
N ALA A 201 26.35 -32.22 8.59
CA ALA A 201 26.03 -33.65 8.53
C ALA A 201 24.95 -34.09 9.52
N LYS A 202 24.72 -33.31 10.59
CA LYS A 202 23.68 -33.55 11.61
C LYS A 202 22.43 -32.67 11.42
N GLY A 203 22.36 -31.88 10.35
CA GLY A 203 21.24 -30.98 10.08
C GLY A 203 21.14 -29.80 11.05
N ARG A 204 22.26 -29.35 11.64
CA ARG A 204 22.32 -28.24 12.61
C ARG A 204 23.06 -27.04 12.05
N ILE A 205 22.64 -25.83 12.42
CA ILE A 205 23.34 -24.57 12.13
C ILE A 205 24.36 -24.24 13.24
N SER A 206 25.36 -23.42 12.93
CA SER A 206 26.38 -23.00 13.91
C SER A 206 25.87 -21.89 14.85
N ALA A 207 26.60 -21.64 15.94
CA ALA A 207 26.29 -20.55 16.86
C ALA A 207 26.42 -19.16 16.19
N GLU A 208 27.37 -19.01 15.27
CA GLU A 208 27.55 -17.81 14.46
C GLU A 208 26.36 -17.59 13.52
N ALA A 209 25.86 -18.66 12.89
CA ALA A 209 24.65 -18.59 12.06
C ALA A 209 23.42 -18.21 12.90
N GLU A 210 23.28 -18.78 14.10
CA GLU A 210 22.19 -18.42 15.03
C GLU A 210 22.26 -16.94 15.45
N LEU A 211 23.45 -16.45 15.79
CA LEU A 211 23.66 -15.04 16.15
C LEU A 211 23.36 -14.11 14.97
N PHE A 212 23.82 -14.47 13.77
CA PHE A 212 23.54 -13.74 12.54
C PHE A 212 22.03 -13.62 12.31
N LEU A 213 21.29 -14.73 12.42
CA LEU A 213 19.85 -14.75 12.24
C LEU A 213 19.15 -13.86 13.27
N LYS A 214 19.48 -13.97 14.56
CA LYS A 214 18.91 -13.13 15.63
C LYS A 214 19.10 -11.64 15.36
N GLN A 215 20.30 -11.24 14.93
CA GLN A 215 20.59 -9.83 14.62
C GLN A 215 19.79 -9.33 13.41
N ARG A 216 19.53 -10.18 12.42
CA ARG A 216 18.78 -9.81 11.21
C ARG A 216 17.26 -9.83 11.40
N THR A 217 16.74 -10.66 12.30
CA THR A 217 15.30 -10.71 12.57
C THR A 217 14.86 -9.69 13.64
N ALA A 218 15.76 -9.28 14.55
CA ALA A 218 15.42 -8.36 15.64
C ALA A 218 14.70 -7.05 15.21
N PRO A 219 15.08 -6.34 14.12
CA PRO A 219 14.39 -5.12 13.71
C PRO A 219 12.94 -5.31 13.27
N HIS A 220 12.54 -6.53 12.96
CA HIS A 220 11.20 -6.88 12.52
C HIS A 220 10.24 -7.20 13.69
N GLY A 221 10.78 -7.29 14.92
CA GLY A 221 10.03 -7.64 16.12
C GLY A 221 9.31 -8.99 16.02
N ASP A 222 8.30 -9.18 16.86
CA ASP A 222 7.53 -10.43 16.92
C ASP A 222 6.60 -10.62 15.71
N ASN A 223 6.32 -9.55 14.96
CA ASN A 223 5.41 -9.54 13.81
C ASN A 223 6.10 -9.08 12.52
N ALA A 224 7.04 -9.88 12.01
CA ALA A 224 7.82 -9.57 10.81
C ALA A 224 7.03 -9.39 9.50
N VAL A 225 5.71 -9.64 9.52
CA VAL A 225 4.79 -9.47 8.38
C VAL A 225 3.99 -8.16 8.47
N LEU A 226 3.85 -7.58 9.67
CA LEU A 226 3.04 -6.38 9.92
C LEU A 226 3.92 -5.13 10.06
N HIS A 227 4.29 -4.56 8.92
CA HIS A 227 5.00 -3.29 8.84
C HIS A 227 4.02 -2.15 8.54
N THR A 228 3.15 -1.83 9.51
CA THR A 228 2.01 -0.93 9.28
C THR A 228 2.43 0.49 8.92
N GLY A 229 3.52 0.99 9.52
CA GLY A 229 4.09 2.30 9.17
C GLY A 229 4.45 2.38 7.69
N TYR A 230 5.08 1.33 7.17
CA TYR A 230 5.33 1.22 5.74
C TYR A 230 4.03 1.00 4.95
N GLN A 231 3.12 0.12 5.36
CA GLN A 231 1.94 -0.24 4.56
C GLN A 231 0.91 0.91 4.45
N LEU A 232 0.78 1.72 5.51
CA LEU A 232 -0.29 2.71 5.64
C LEU A 232 0.23 4.16 5.64
N GLY A 233 1.46 4.40 6.10
CA GLY A 233 2.06 5.73 6.26
C GLY A 233 2.56 6.38 4.97
N THR A 234 1.77 6.36 3.90
CA THR A 234 2.14 7.10 2.67
C THR A 234 1.85 8.59 2.83
N VAL A 235 2.82 9.42 2.43
CA VAL A 235 2.69 10.89 2.41
C VAL A 235 2.88 11.38 0.98
N TYR A 236 1.88 12.10 0.47
CA TYR A 236 1.89 12.72 -0.86
C TYR A 236 2.27 14.19 -0.81
N HIS A 237 3.08 14.59 -1.78
CA HIS A 237 3.45 15.97 -2.04
C HIS A 237 3.26 16.24 -3.53
N SER A 238 2.22 17.00 -3.89
CA SER A 238 1.89 17.33 -5.28
C SER A 238 0.96 18.54 -5.33
N GLN A 239 0.62 19.00 -6.53
CA GLN A 239 -0.41 20.03 -6.72
C GLN A 239 -1.81 19.59 -6.23
N ALA A 240 -2.07 18.28 -6.13
CA ALA A 240 -3.33 17.73 -5.63
C ALA A 240 -3.41 17.67 -4.09
N VAL A 241 -2.47 18.33 -3.39
CA VAL A 241 -2.41 18.46 -1.93
C VAL A 241 -2.08 19.92 -1.58
N VAL A 242 -2.90 20.54 -0.73
CA VAL A 242 -2.69 21.92 -0.27
C VAL A 242 -2.05 21.88 1.13
N PRO A 243 -0.75 22.18 1.26
CA PRO A 243 -0.07 22.14 2.55
C PRO A 243 -0.56 23.26 3.47
N ASN A 244 -0.63 22.99 4.77
CA ASN A 244 -1.04 23.94 5.80
C ASN A 244 0.09 24.29 6.81
N GLY A 245 1.32 23.87 6.52
CA GLY A 245 2.50 24.10 7.38
C GLY A 245 2.74 23.06 8.47
N GLU A 246 1.79 22.15 8.72
CA GLU A 246 2.00 21.01 9.61
C GLU A 246 3.00 20.00 9.00
N LYS A 247 3.66 19.24 9.86
CA LYS A 247 4.60 18.20 9.45
C LYS A 247 3.90 16.84 9.50
N ALA A 248 3.87 16.14 8.37
CA ALA A 248 3.37 14.78 8.32
C ALA A 248 4.24 13.85 9.19
N PRO A 249 3.66 12.81 9.81
CA PRO A 249 4.43 11.79 10.49
C PRO A 249 5.47 11.17 9.57
N VAL A 250 6.67 10.93 10.08
CA VAL A 250 7.73 10.24 9.32
C VAL A 250 7.34 8.77 9.20
N PRO A 251 7.24 8.20 8.00
CA PRO A 251 6.88 6.80 7.84
C PRO A 251 7.99 5.90 8.38
N GLU A 252 7.72 5.22 9.49
CA GLU A 252 8.60 4.19 10.04
C GLU A 252 8.23 2.79 9.51
N LEU A 253 9.05 1.78 9.82
CA LEU A 253 8.79 0.42 9.35
C LEU A 253 7.56 -0.19 10.05
N VAL A 254 7.53 -0.15 11.38
CA VAL A 254 6.60 -0.94 12.19
C VAL A 254 5.30 -0.20 12.46
N GLU A 255 5.38 1.03 12.97
CA GLU A 255 4.22 1.75 13.51
C GLU A 255 3.66 2.76 12.51
N TYR A 256 2.35 2.69 12.27
CA TYR A 256 1.60 3.71 11.55
C TYR A 256 1.07 4.75 12.51
N VAL A 257 1.45 6.00 12.28
CA VAL A 257 0.93 7.16 13.03
C VAL A 257 -0.17 7.83 12.21
N GLU A 258 -1.38 7.82 12.77
CA GLU A 258 -2.54 8.48 12.17
C GLU A 258 -2.41 10.00 12.25
N SER A 259 -2.85 10.69 11.20
CA SER A 259 -2.80 12.14 11.10
C SER A 259 -3.78 12.64 10.05
N THR A 260 -4.17 13.91 10.14
CA THR A 260 -4.96 14.61 9.11
C THR A 260 -4.14 15.65 8.34
N VAL A 261 -2.80 15.64 8.46
CA VAL A 261 -1.92 16.52 7.69
C VAL A 261 -2.17 16.33 6.18
N PRO A 262 -2.36 17.40 5.39
CA PRO A 262 -2.55 17.26 3.95
C PRO A 262 -1.48 16.39 3.28
N GLY A 263 -1.93 15.41 2.51
CA GLY A 263 -1.09 14.43 1.81
C GLY A 263 -1.01 13.07 2.49
N VAL A 264 -1.48 12.89 3.72
CA VAL A 264 -1.57 11.56 4.35
C VAL A 264 -2.91 10.88 4.09
N ARG A 265 -3.01 9.59 4.39
CA ARG A 265 -4.29 8.85 4.35
C ARG A 265 -5.22 9.36 5.45
N ALA A 266 -6.48 9.60 5.11
CA ALA A 266 -7.52 9.95 6.07
C ALA A 266 -7.67 8.83 7.13
N PRO A 267 -7.52 9.13 8.44
CA PRO A 267 -7.58 8.12 9.49
C PRO A 267 -8.92 7.41 9.60
N HIS A 268 -8.87 6.15 10.05
CA HIS A 268 -10.06 5.39 10.41
C HIS A 268 -10.61 5.88 11.75
N ALA A 269 -11.93 6.11 11.82
CA ALA A 269 -12.67 6.17 13.07
C ALA A 269 -13.99 5.40 12.90
N TRP A 270 -14.48 4.82 14.00
CA TRP A 270 -15.81 4.21 14.02
C TRP A 270 -16.87 5.27 14.27
N LEU A 271 -17.85 5.30 13.38
CA LEU A 271 -19.03 6.14 13.46
C LEU A 271 -20.29 5.26 13.54
N GLU A 272 -21.37 5.88 13.96
CA GLU A 272 -22.72 5.33 13.90
C GLU A 272 -23.59 6.23 13.01
N ASP A 273 -24.33 5.66 12.06
CA ASP A 273 -25.29 6.40 11.25
C ASP A 273 -26.64 6.59 11.96
N SER A 274 -27.56 7.34 11.34
CA SER A 274 -28.88 7.62 11.91
C SER A 274 -29.76 6.39 12.16
N SER A 275 -29.39 5.22 11.63
CA SER A 275 -30.08 3.94 11.86
C SER A 275 -29.48 3.12 13.01
N GLY A 276 -28.41 3.61 13.64
CA GLY A 276 -27.65 2.86 14.65
C GLY A 276 -26.62 1.90 14.03
N LYS A 277 -26.35 1.97 12.73
CA LYS A 277 -25.40 1.08 12.07
C LYS A 277 -23.99 1.64 12.19
N ARG A 278 -23.05 0.77 12.60
CA ARG A 278 -21.62 1.06 12.62
C ARG A 278 -21.07 1.24 11.19
N VAL A 279 -20.34 2.33 10.97
CA VAL A 279 -19.72 2.73 9.70
C VAL A 279 -18.27 3.15 9.96
N SER A 280 -17.34 2.72 9.11
CA SER A 280 -15.98 3.26 9.15
C SER A 280 -15.94 4.59 8.40
N THR A 281 -15.18 5.57 8.90
CA THR A 281 -14.88 6.77 8.10
C THR A 281 -14.36 6.42 6.71
N ILE A 282 -13.62 5.30 6.57
CA ILE A 282 -13.08 4.82 5.29
C ILE A 282 -14.17 4.52 4.25
N ASP A 283 -15.36 4.10 4.70
CA ASP A 283 -16.49 3.77 3.82
C ASP A 283 -17.14 5.03 3.23
N LEU A 284 -16.79 6.22 3.71
CA LEU A 284 -17.37 7.50 3.29
C LEU A 284 -16.70 8.09 2.04
N TRP A 285 -15.49 7.64 1.71
CA TRP A 285 -14.74 8.04 0.52
C TRP A 285 -14.76 6.95 -0.57
N GLY A 286 -14.14 7.22 -1.73
CA GLY A 286 -14.04 6.26 -2.85
C GLY A 286 -14.69 6.71 -4.16
N ARG A 287 -15.72 7.57 -4.09
CA ARG A 287 -16.53 7.96 -5.27
C ARG A 287 -16.37 9.41 -5.70
N ARG A 288 -16.14 10.29 -4.73
CA ARG A 288 -16.26 11.75 -4.85
C ARG A 288 -15.37 12.43 -3.82
N PHE A 289 -15.22 13.74 -3.92
CA PHE A 289 -14.60 14.50 -2.84
C PHE A 289 -15.53 14.53 -1.63
N VAL A 290 -14.96 14.54 -0.43
CA VAL A 290 -15.71 14.61 0.82
C VAL A 290 -15.14 15.75 1.65
N LEU A 291 -15.99 16.69 2.05
CA LEU A 291 -15.69 17.67 3.07
C LEU A 291 -16.30 17.17 4.38
N ILE A 292 -15.45 16.80 5.34
CA ILE A 292 -15.88 16.23 6.64
C ILE A 292 -15.43 17.11 7.79
N GLY A 293 -16.27 17.25 8.82
CA GLY A 293 -15.92 17.95 10.05
C GLY A 293 -16.85 17.60 11.22
N HIS A 294 -16.42 17.93 12.43
CA HIS A 294 -17.28 17.88 13.62
C HIS A 294 -18.25 19.07 13.59
N GLU A 295 -19.55 18.80 13.71
CA GLU A 295 -20.63 19.79 13.62
C GLU A 295 -20.46 20.77 12.44
N LEU A 296 -20.32 20.21 11.23
CA LEU A 296 -20.07 20.97 10.01
C LEU A 296 -21.19 22.01 9.78
N GLN A 297 -20.80 23.28 9.89
CA GLN A 297 -21.70 24.43 9.91
C GLN A 297 -22.30 24.74 8.51
N GLU A 298 -23.42 25.47 8.50
CA GLU A 298 -24.14 25.87 7.27
C GLU A 298 -23.27 26.54 6.18
N PRO A 299 -22.31 27.43 6.50
CA PRO A 299 -21.44 28.02 5.48
C PRO A 299 -20.66 26.97 4.66
N TRP A 300 -20.24 25.86 5.26
CA TRP A 300 -19.56 24.78 4.54
C TRP A 300 -20.51 23.97 3.67
N ARG A 301 -21.75 23.75 4.14
CA ARG A 301 -22.78 23.05 3.36
C ARG A 301 -23.16 23.85 2.13
N GLU A 302 -23.31 25.15 2.27
CA GLU A 302 -23.55 26.06 1.16
C GLU A 302 -22.36 26.15 0.21
N ALA A 303 -21.14 26.24 0.74
CA ALA A 303 -19.92 26.19 -0.05
C ALA A 303 -19.84 24.92 -0.91
N VAL A 304 -20.17 23.76 -0.32
CA VAL A 304 -20.21 22.48 -1.06
C VAL A 304 -21.22 22.53 -2.19
N ARG A 305 -22.44 23.07 -1.99
CA ARG A 305 -23.44 23.22 -3.06
C ARG A 305 -22.92 24.10 -4.20
N GLN A 306 -22.49 25.32 -3.88
CA GLN A 306 -22.02 26.30 -4.86
C GLN A 306 -20.80 25.79 -5.65
N VAL A 307 -19.81 25.23 -4.95
CA VAL A 307 -18.57 24.76 -5.60
C VAL A 307 -18.81 23.49 -6.41
N SER A 308 -19.71 22.60 -5.98
CA SER A 308 -20.10 21.41 -6.76
C SER A 308 -20.72 21.81 -8.10
N GLU A 309 -21.62 22.80 -8.08
CA GLU A 309 -22.25 23.33 -9.29
C GLU A 309 -21.24 24.06 -10.19
N MET A 310 -20.47 24.99 -9.62
CA MET A 310 -19.48 25.79 -10.35
C MET A 310 -18.42 24.92 -11.07
N LEU A 311 -17.93 23.89 -10.40
CA LEU A 311 -16.89 23.02 -10.95
C LEU A 311 -17.46 21.81 -11.71
N ASP A 312 -18.78 21.62 -11.68
CA ASP A 312 -19.47 20.41 -12.15
C ASP A 312 -18.77 19.15 -11.60
N ILE A 313 -18.58 19.06 -10.28
CA ILE A 313 -18.05 17.86 -9.62
C ILE A 313 -18.90 17.50 -8.40
N GLU A 314 -18.91 16.21 -8.06
CA GLU A 314 -19.60 15.75 -6.87
C GLU A 314 -18.73 15.96 -5.63
N ILE A 315 -19.28 16.66 -4.63
CA ILE A 315 -18.67 16.87 -3.32
C ILE A 315 -19.72 16.52 -2.26
N ALA A 316 -19.38 15.67 -1.30
CA ALA A 316 -20.24 15.40 -0.15
C ALA A 316 -19.84 16.25 1.05
N ALA A 317 -20.81 16.90 1.69
CA ALA A 317 -20.64 17.52 3.00
C ALA A 317 -21.05 16.51 4.08
N ILE A 318 -20.12 16.08 4.92
CA ILE A 318 -20.38 15.14 6.01
C ILE A 318 -20.14 15.83 7.35
N SER A 319 -21.19 15.86 8.17
CA SER A 319 -21.12 16.34 9.54
C SER A 319 -21.19 15.16 10.50
N VAL A 320 -20.24 15.11 11.42
CA VAL A 320 -20.22 14.17 12.55
C VAL A 320 -20.51 14.96 13.83
N GLY A 321 -21.37 14.46 14.71
CA GLY A 321 -21.77 15.14 15.94
C GLY A 321 -23.28 15.04 16.19
N GLU A 322 -23.79 15.69 17.24
CA GLU A 322 -25.20 15.55 17.67
C GLU A 322 -26.21 15.92 16.57
N GLN A 323 -25.90 16.95 15.78
CA GLN A 323 -26.73 17.41 14.65
C GLN A 323 -26.23 16.86 13.30
N GLY A 324 -25.29 15.91 13.32
CA GLY A 324 -24.67 15.30 12.16
C GLY A 324 -25.48 14.14 11.56
N ALA A 325 -25.07 13.69 10.38
CA ALA A 325 -25.59 12.45 9.81
C ALA A 325 -24.96 11.20 10.45
N TYR A 326 -23.87 11.41 11.20
CA TYR A 326 -23.12 10.38 11.88
C TYR A 326 -22.72 10.85 13.28
N HIS A 327 -22.56 9.91 14.20
CA HIS A 327 -22.06 10.13 15.55
C HIS A 327 -20.75 9.36 15.75
N ALA A 328 -19.75 9.99 16.37
CA ALA A 328 -18.51 9.30 16.70
C ALA A 328 -18.76 8.29 17.84
N MET A 329 -18.21 7.08 17.73
CA MET A 329 -18.36 6.05 18.76
C MET A 329 -17.38 6.24 19.93
N ASP A 330 -16.31 7.00 19.72
CA ASP A 330 -15.29 7.36 20.69
C ASP A 330 -14.69 8.73 20.34
N SER A 331 -13.79 9.25 21.18
CA SER A 331 -13.15 10.55 20.97
C SER A 331 -12.11 10.58 19.86
N LYS A 332 -11.85 9.46 19.17
CA LYS A 332 -10.80 9.37 18.15
C LYS A 332 -11.12 10.28 16.97
N PHE A 333 -12.40 10.37 16.58
CA PHE A 333 -12.81 11.23 15.48
C PHE A 333 -12.52 12.70 15.80
N GLU A 334 -12.98 13.19 16.95
CA GLU A 334 -12.77 14.56 17.41
C GLU A 334 -11.28 14.88 17.50
N ASN A 335 -10.48 14.01 18.12
CA ASN A 335 -9.04 14.21 18.27
C ASN A 335 -8.28 14.33 16.94
N LEU A 336 -8.78 13.72 15.86
CA LEU A 336 -8.10 13.70 14.56
C LEU A 336 -8.68 14.71 13.56
N TYR A 337 -10.01 14.86 13.54
CA TYR A 337 -10.75 15.62 12.54
C TYR A 337 -11.27 16.97 13.04
N GLU A 338 -11.34 17.19 14.35
CA GLU A 338 -11.75 18.48 14.95
C GLU A 338 -10.51 19.26 15.44
N VAL A 339 -9.75 19.81 14.50
CA VAL A 339 -8.51 20.54 14.82
C VAL A 339 -8.81 21.89 15.47
N GLN A 340 -9.83 22.59 14.97
CA GLN A 340 -10.48 23.73 15.63
C GLN A 340 -11.98 23.69 15.33
N LYS A 341 -12.78 24.28 16.22
CA LYS A 341 -14.23 24.34 16.04
C LYS A 341 -14.59 25.04 14.74
N GLY A 342 -15.31 24.33 13.86
CA GLY A 342 -15.75 24.83 12.56
C GLY A 342 -14.76 24.61 11.41
N ASP A 343 -13.58 24.03 11.67
CA ASP A 343 -12.69 23.58 10.61
C ASP A 343 -13.28 22.35 9.88
N ALA A 344 -12.84 22.15 8.65
CA ALA A 344 -13.25 21.02 7.83
C ALA A 344 -12.04 20.40 7.11
N VAL A 345 -12.09 19.09 6.89
CA VAL A 345 -11.04 18.33 6.21
C VAL A 345 -11.58 17.89 4.85
N LEU A 346 -10.86 18.24 3.79
CA LEU A 346 -11.19 17.84 2.43
C LEU A 346 -10.47 16.53 2.10
N ILE A 347 -11.22 15.48 1.82
CA ILE A 347 -10.74 14.13 1.47
C ILE A 347 -10.96 13.88 -0.03
N ARG A 348 -9.94 13.34 -0.68
CA ARG A 348 -9.96 12.95 -2.09
C ARG A 348 -10.74 11.66 -2.31
N PRO A 349 -11.16 11.37 -3.56
CA PRO A 349 -11.76 10.09 -3.91
C PRO A 349 -10.91 8.87 -3.54
N ASP A 350 -9.57 8.99 -3.51
CA ASP A 350 -8.67 7.90 -3.13
C ASP A 350 -8.38 7.81 -1.61
N GLY A 351 -9.07 8.59 -0.78
CA GLY A 351 -9.00 8.52 0.69
C GLY A 351 -7.80 9.26 1.29
N PHE A 352 -7.13 10.13 0.54
CA PHE A 352 -6.07 10.99 1.04
C PHE A 352 -6.60 12.39 1.40
N VAL A 353 -6.05 12.98 2.46
CA VAL A 353 -6.37 14.35 2.85
C VAL A 353 -5.80 15.30 1.79
N ALA A 354 -6.67 16.05 1.12
CA ALA A 354 -6.28 17.08 0.16
C ALA A 354 -5.94 18.40 0.83
N ALA A 355 -6.73 18.81 1.83
CA ALA A 355 -6.57 20.08 2.52
C ALA A 355 -7.27 20.08 3.89
N LYS A 356 -6.82 20.96 4.78
CA LYS A 356 -7.56 21.38 5.98
C LYS A 356 -8.01 22.81 5.77
N LEU A 357 -9.29 23.08 5.94
CA LEU A 357 -9.95 24.36 5.66
C LEU A 357 -10.43 24.95 6.97
N SER A 358 -10.18 26.25 7.17
CA SER A 358 -10.49 26.90 8.44
C SER A 358 -11.58 27.95 8.30
N ALA A 359 -12.64 27.81 9.10
CA ALA A 359 -13.74 28.76 9.12
C ALA A 359 -13.33 30.17 9.59
N SER A 360 -12.22 30.29 10.33
CA SER A 360 -11.73 31.58 10.87
C SER A 360 -10.84 32.37 9.90
N HIS A 361 -10.28 31.74 8.88
CA HIS A 361 -9.29 32.35 7.97
C HIS A 361 -9.85 32.71 6.59
N ALA A 362 -11.08 32.32 6.28
CA ALA A 362 -11.69 32.52 4.98
C ALA A 362 -12.43 33.87 4.87
N ARG A 363 -12.31 34.54 3.72
CA ARG A 363 -13.25 35.62 3.35
C ARG A 363 -14.69 35.09 3.26
N SER A 364 -14.84 33.86 2.74
CA SER A 364 -16.04 33.03 2.80
C SER A 364 -15.67 31.56 2.57
N ALA A 365 -16.44 30.62 3.16
CA ALA A 365 -16.23 29.17 3.00
C ALA A 365 -16.23 28.73 1.53
N SER A 366 -17.13 29.28 0.71
CA SER A 366 -17.21 29.00 -0.73
C SER A 366 -15.96 29.42 -1.48
N HIS A 367 -15.42 30.61 -1.19
CA HIS A 367 -14.21 31.10 -1.83
C HIS A 367 -13.00 30.23 -1.48
N GLU A 368 -12.87 29.82 -0.21
CA GLU A 368 -11.76 28.95 0.21
C GLU A 368 -11.84 27.56 -0.44
N LEU A 369 -12.99 26.89 -0.33
CA LEU A 369 -13.20 25.57 -0.94
C LEU A 369 -13.03 25.61 -2.46
N GLY A 370 -13.61 26.61 -3.12
CA GLY A 370 -13.49 26.83 -4.56
C GLY A 370 -12.06 27.04 -5.01
N ARG A 371 -11.29 27.86 -4.28
CA ARG A 371 -9.85 28.08 -4.56
C ARG A 371 -9.05 26.80 -4.43
N VAL A 372 -9.25 26.05 -3.35
CA VAL A 372 -8.54 24.79 -3.08
C VAL A 372 -8.84 23.76 -4.16
N LEU A 373 -10.11 23.51 -4.48
CA LEU A 373 -10.48 22.53 -5.49
C LEU A 373 -10.07 22.96 -6.90
N SER A 374 -10.20 24.24 -7.26
CA SER A 374 -9.73 24.73 -8.56
C SER A 374 -8.22 24.58 -8.74
N GLY A 375 -7.46 24.77 -7.65
CA GLY A 375 -6.01 24.53 -7.63
C GLY A 375 -5.66 23.05 -7.81
N ILE A 376 -6.32 22.17 -7.05
CA ILE A 376 -6.16 20.70 -7.14
C ILE A 376 -6.49 20.21 -8.55
N LEU A 377 -7.61 20.66 -9.12
CA LEU A 377 -8.10 20.22 -10.42
C LEU A 377 -7.39 20.90 -11.60
N GLY A 378 -6.55 21.91 -11.36
CA GLY A 378 -5.84 22.63 -12.43
C GLY A 378 -6.77 23.46 -13.33
N VAL A 379 -7.83 24.04 -12.78
CA VAL A 379 -8.88 24.81 -13.51
C VAL A 379 -9.07 26.22 -12.97
N THR A 380 -8.01 26.84 -12.44
CA THR A 380 -8.05 28.13 -11.73
C THR A 380 -8.74 29.28 -12.49
N GLY A 381 -8.76 29.26 -13.82
CA GLY A 381 -9.47 30.26 -14.64
C GLY A 381 -11.00 30.25 -14.54
N ARG A 382 -11.64 29.18 -14.02
CA ARG A 382 -13.11 29.11 -13.89
C ARG A 382 -13.68 29.96 -12.74
N MET A 383 -12.88 30.28 -11.71
CA MET A 383 -13.35 31.17 -10.63
C MET A 383 -13.43 32.64 -11.08
N GLU A 384 -12.56 33.09 -12.00
CA GLU A 384 -12.52 34.50 -12.43
C GLU A 384 -13.71 34.87 -13.33
N MET A 385 -14.22 33.95 -14.13
CA MET A 385 -15.38 34.18 -15.01
C MET A 385 -16.69 34.34 -14.22
N SER A 386 -16.91 33.52 -13.19
CA SER A 386 -18.13 33.59 -12.36
C SER A 386 -18.25 34.88 -11.54
N ALA A 387 -17.12 35.45 -11.10
CA ALA A 387 -17.10 36.72 -10.38
C ALA A 387 -17.40 37.93 -11.30
N ALA A 388 -17.06 37.84 -12.58
CA ALA A 388 -17.36 38.90 -13.56
C ALA A 388 -18.84 38.90 -13.96
N ASP A 389 -19.47 37.72 -14.08
CA ASP A 389 -20.88 37.57 -14.42
C ASP A 389 -21.84 37.91 -13.25
N ALA A 390 -21.34 37.95 -12.01
CA ALA A 390 -22.12 38.36 -10.84
C ALA A 390 -22.17 39.90 -10.64
N VAL A 391 -21.41 40.67 -11.44
CA VAL A 391 -21.30 42.13 -11.36
C VAL A 391 -21.88 42.80 -12.63
N ALA A 392 -22.35 42.03 -13.60
CA ALA A 392 -23.07 42.47 -14.80
C ALA A 392 -24.57 42.18 -14.65
#